data_AF-A0A7X7MSG9-F1
#
_entry.id   AF-A0A7X7MSG9-F1
#
_cell.length_a   1.000
_cell.length_b   1.000
_cell.length_c   1.000
_cell.angle_alpha   90.00
_cell.angle_beta   90.00
_cell.angle_gamma   90.00
#
_symmetry.space_group_name_H-M   'P 1'
#
loop_
_entity.id
_entity.type
_entity.pdbx_description
1 polymer ?
#
loop_
_entity_poly.entity_id
_entity_poly.type
_entity_poly.pdbx_seq_one_letter_code
_entity_poly.pdbx_strand_id
1 'polypeptide(L)'
;MRKALNRWTGPVPAAWLCWALSLGAVALAFPGAERASAWMAQPVMQAGVALLALLFGVVGARAVLRRRFDSALLHVGCACVLAGWLMGRHAVRNASPDRPCIGSMVMVDGEESDRLWEGPMLDRSVGRLPFSVRLERFFVERYARNSDDRDAGRDAPVREYRSRVTITEPGRPPYVANVRVNEPVFVRGYHIYQMSWGHSTDRLGRPIVYTVLQVIRDPGLRLVYAGFMLLFAGILFFAWRLIRIPVTPAGEVSA
;
A
#
# COMPACT_ATOMS: atom_id res chain seq x y z
N MET A 1 27.27 34.60 8.95
CA MET A 1 26.21 33.89 8.18
C MET A 1 26.48 32.39 7.98
N ARG A 2 27.57 31.95 7.34
CA ARG A 2 27.86 30.50 7.10
C ARG A 2 27.98 29.63 8.37
N LYS A 3 28.64 30.11 9.44
CA LYS A 3 28.77 29.38 10.72
C LYS A 3 27.44 29.17 11.44
N ALA A 4 26.57 30.18 11.41
CA ALA A 4 25.24 30.09 12.00
C ALA A 4 24.36 29.12 11.19
N LEU A 5 24.39 29.21 9.86
CA LEU A 5 23.65 28.28 9.00
C LEU A 5 24.09 26.82 9.22
N ASN A 6 25.40 26.54 9.24
CA ASN A 6 25.94 25.21 9.54
C ASN A 6 25.59 24.68 10.94
N ARG A 7 25.34 25.56 11.91
CA ARG A 7 24.91 25.16 13.27
C ARG A 7 23.50 24.57 13.24
N TRP A 8 22.64 25.03 12.34
CA TRP A 8 21.25 24.56 12.21
C TRP A 8 21.05 23.52 11.10
N THR A 9 21.94 23.48 10.10
CA THR A 9 21.90 22.49 9.00
C THR A 9 22.93 21.37 9.16
N GLY A 10 23.60 21.31 10.31
CA GLY A 10 24.57 20.27 10.64
C GLY A 10 23.92 18.90 10.89
N PRO A 11 24.73 17.83 10.97
CA PRO A 11 24.24 16.47 11.16
C PRO A 11 23.52 16.26 12.51
N VAL A 12 23.92 16.98 13.56
CA VAL A 12 23.31 16.87 14.89
C VAL A 12 21.87 17.41 14.92
N PRO A 13 21.60 18.66 14.50
CA PRO A 13 20.22 19.15 14.35
C PRO A 13 19.36 18.26 13.45
N ALA A 14 19.94 17.77 12.34
CA ALA A 14 19.23 16.87 11.43
C ALA A 14 18.85 15.54 12.11
N ALA A 15 19.76 14.95 12.89
CA ALA A 15 19.49 13.73 13.67
C ALA A 15 18.38 13.96 14.71
N TRP A 16 18.43 15.08 15.44
CA TRP A 16 17.38 15.45 16.40
C TRP A 16 16.03 15.67 15.72
N LEU A 17 16.01 16.31 14.55
CA LEU A 17 14.80 16.48 13.76
C LEU A 17 14.23 15.13 13.31
N CYS A 18 15.08 14.23 12.80
CA CYS A 18 14.66 12.87 12.44
C CYS A 18 14.07 12.13 13.64
N TRP A 19 14.69 12.25 14.82
CA TRP A 19 14.17 11.67 16.06
C TRP A 19 12.79 12.23 16.42
N ALA A 20 12.64 13.55 16.43
CA ALA A 20 11.37 14.20 16.72
C ALA A 20 10.26 13.81 15.73
N LEU A 21 10.58 13.77 14.44
CA LEU A 21 9.66 13.32 13.39
C LEU A 21 9.28 11.85 13.54
N SER A 22 10.23 10.99 13.95
CA SER A 22 9.97 9.56 14.18
C SER A 22 9.04 9.35 15.37
N LEU A 23 9.26 10.08 16.47
CA LEU A 23 8.36 10.07 17.63
C LEU A 23 6.96 10.58 17.26
N GLY A 24 6.89 11.66 16.47
CA GLY A 24 5.64 12.17 15.94
C GLY A 24 4.91 11.15 15.06
N ALA A 25 5.63 10.42 14.20
CA ALA A 25 5.07 9.37 13.36
C ALA A 25 4.50 8.22 14.19
N VAL A 26 5.19 7.80 15.26
CA VAL A 26 4.69 6.81 16.23
C VAL A 26 3.42 7.31 16.92
N ALA A 27 3.42 8.56 17.40
CA ALA A 27 2.24 9.15 18.04
C ALA A 27 1.02 9.20 17.09
N LEU A 28 1.25 9.52 15.82
CA LEU A 28 0.22 9.56 14.77
C LEU A 28 -0.30 8.18 14.35
N ALA A 29 0.35 7.09 14.74
CA ALA A 29 -0.14 5.74 14.48
C ALA A 29 -1.31 5.35 15.43
N PHE A 30 -1.35 5.91 16.65
CA PHE A 30 -2.34 5.56 17.68
C PHE A 30 -3.79 5.98 17.38
N PRO A 31 -4.09 7.12 16.73
CA PRO A 31 -5.45 7.51 16.35
C PRO A 31 -6.17 6.51 15.42
N GLY A 32 -5.44 5.55 14.85
CA GLY A 32 -5.96 4.56 13.90
C GLY A 32 -5.76 4.98 12.44
N ALA A 33 -5.68 3.97 11.57
CA ALA A 33 -5.33 4.14 10.16
C ALA A 33 -6.30 5.05 9.40
N GLU A 34 -7.61 4.99 9.70
CA GLU A 34 -8.61 5.84 9.05
C GLU A 34 -8.41 7.32 9.37
N ARG A 35 -8.21 7.67 10.65
CA ARG A 35 -8.01 9.06 11.08
C ARG A 35 -6.70 9.62 10.53
N ALA A 36 -5.63 8.83 10.57
CA ALA A 36 -4.34 9.20 9.99
C ALA A 36 -4.47 9.44 8.47
N SER A 37 -5.18 8.55 7.75
CA SER A 37 -5.45 8.69 6.32
C SER A 37 -6.29 9.94 6.00
N ALA A 38 -7.31 10.23 6.80
CA ALA A 38 -8.15 11.43 6.65
C ALA A 38 -7.36 12.72 6.90
N TRP A 39 -6.46 12.73 7.87
CA TRP A 39 -5.57 13.88 8.12
C TRP A 39 -4.57 14.08 6.98
N MET A 40 -3.94 13.00 6.50
CA MET A 40 -3.04 13.05 5.34
C MET A 40 -3.75 13.44 4.04
N ALA A 41 -5.07 13.22 3.95
CA ALA A 41 -5.87 13.62 2.80
C ALA A 41 -6.05 15.14 2.67
N GLN A 42 -5.79 15.91 3.73
CA GLN A 42 -5.97 17.37 3.73
C GLN A 42 -5.09 18.06 2.67
N PRO A 43 -5.58 19.12 1.98
CA PRO A 43 -4.83 19.79 0.92
C PRO A 43 -3.46 20.31 1.36
N VAL A 44 -3.36 20.85 2.57
CA VAL A 44 -2.11 21.34 3.13
C VAL A 44 -1.07 20.23 3.31
N MET A 45 -1.50 19.02 3.71
CA MET A 45 -0.58 17.88 3.87
C MET A 45 -0.11 17.40 2.50
N GLN A 46 -1.00 17.33 1.51
CA GLN A 46 -0.62 16.98 0.15
C GLN A 46 0.34 18.00 -0.47
N ALA A 47 0.14 19.30 -0.23
CA ALA A 47 1.07 20.34 -0.66
C ALA A 47 2.45 20.17 0.00
N GLY A 48 2.49 19.85 1.30
CA GLY A 48 3.73 19.52 2.01
C GLY A 48 4.45 18.31 1.42
N VAL A 49 3.70 17.23 1.12
CA VAL A 49 4.26 16.03 0.47
C VAL A 49 4.75 16.35 -0.95
N ALA A 50 4.06 17.19 -1.72
CA ALA A 50 4.48 17.62 -3.05
C ALA A 50 5.77 18.44 -3.01
N LEU A 51 5.89 19.36 -2.05
CA LEU A 51 7.11 20.12 -1.83
C LEU A 51 8.28 19.20 -1.46
N LEU A 52 8.03 18.21 -0.60
CA LEU A 52 9.04 17.24 -0.21
C LEU A 52 9.47 16.35 -1.37
N ALA A 53 8.53 15.88 -2.20
CA ALA A 53 8.81 15.12 -3.41
C ALA A 53 9.67 15.94 -4.39
N LEU A 54 9.34 17.22 -4.58
CA LEU A 54 10.11 18.13 -5.42
C LEU A 54 11.53 18.34 -4.87
N LEU A 55 11.66 18.57 -3.55
CA LEU A 55 12.95 18.73 -2.90
C LEU A 55 13.84 17.50 -3.11
N PHE A 56 13.32 16.29 -2.82
CA PHE A 56 14.05 15.05 -3.06
C PHE A 56 14.40 14.87 -4.54
N GLY A 57 13.50 15.21 -5.46
CA GLY A 57 13.76 15.18 -6.90
C GLY A 57 14.91 16.10 -7.30
N VAL A 58 14.94 17.35 -6.82
CA VAL A 58 16.00 18.32 -7.09
C VAL A 58 17.34 17.87 -6.51
N VAL A 59 17.36 17.38 -5.27
CA VAL A 59 18.59 16.85 -4.66
C VAL A 59 19.08 15.60 -5.41
N GLY A 60 18.17 14.70 -5.81
CA GLY A 60 18.47 13.53 -6.60
C GLY A 60 19.07 13.89 -7.96
N ALA A 61 18.45 14.80 -8.71
CA ALA A 61 18.96 15.29 -9.99
C ALA A 61 20.36 15.92 -9.83
N ARG A 62 20.56 16.74 -8.79
CA ARG A 62 21.87 17.32 -8.47
C ARG A 62 22.91 16.24 -8.14
N ALA A 63 22.52 15.17 -7.47
CA ALA A 63 23.41 14.05 -7.16
C ALA A 63 23.81 13.26 -8.43
N VAL A 64 22.87 13.06 -9.38
CA VAL A 64 23.16 12.48 -10.70
C VAL A 64 24.18 13.33 -11.45
N LEU A 65 23.96 14.65 -11.53
CA LEU A 65 24.87 15.60 -12.19
C LEU A 65 26.28 15.59 -11.57
N ARG A 66 26.37 15.31 -10.27
CA ARG A 66 27.63 15.17 -9.52
C ARG A 66 28.21 13.76 -9.50
N ARG A 67 27.63 12.83 -10.27
CA ARG A 67 28.02 11.40 -10.33
C ARG A 67 28.04 10.70 -8.96
N ARG A 68 27.18 11.14 -8.03
CA ARG A 68 26.98 10.51 -6.71
C ARG A 68 25.78 9.58 -6.76
N PHE A 69 25.93 8.44 -7.43
CA PHE A 69 24.82 7.54 -7.78
C PHE A 69 24.13 6.91 -6.57
N ASP A 70 24.85 6.61 -5.49
CA ASP A 70 24.28 6.16 -4.21
C ASP A 70 23.27 7.16 -3.68
N SER A 71 23.68 8.42 -3.59
CA SER A 71 22.83 9.50 -3.11
C SER A 71 21.67 9.76 -4.08
N ALA A 72 21.94 9.72 -5.39
CA ALA A 72 20.91 9.90 -6.41
C ALA A 72 19.79 8.85 -6.29
N LEU A 73 20.14 7.57 -6.20
CA LEU A 73 19.18 6.47 -6.09
C LEU A 73 18.29 6.62 -4.85
N LEU A 74 18.88 7.00 -3.71
CA LEU A 74 18.12 7.23 -2.47
C LEU A 74 17.13 8.40 -2.60
N HIS A 75 17.57 9.55 -3.13
CA HIS A 75 16.71 10.74 -3.20
C HIS A 75 15.66 10.63 -4.31
N VAL A 76 16.02 10.11 -5.48
CA VAL A 76 15.05 9.85 -6.56
C VAL A 76 14.04 8.79 -6.12
N GLY A 77 14.49 7.74 -5.43
CA GLY A 77 13.61 6.74 -4.84
C GLY A 77 12.57 7.34 -3.90
N CYS A 78 12.99 8.18 -2.93
CA CYS A 78 12.07 8.92 -2.07
C CYS A 78 11.08 9.79 -2.86
N ALA A 79 11.57 10.53 -3.87
CA ALA A 79 10.72 11.38 -4.71
C ALA A 79 9.65 10.55 -5.46
N CYS A 80 10.01 9.39 -6.01
CA CYS A 80 9.09 8.48 -6.67
C CYS A 80 8.01 7.95 -5.73
N VAL A 81 8.37 7.53 -4.51
CA VAL A 81 7.38 7.04 -3.51
C VAL A 81 6.36 8.14 -3.18
N LEU A 82 6.83 9.36 -2.89
CA LEU A 82 5.95 10.48 -2.54
C LEU A 82 5.09 10.93 -3.73
N ALA A 83 5.67 11.00 -4.93
CA ALA A 83 4.95 11.34 -6.16
C ALA A 83 3.89 10.27 -6.50
N GLY A 84 4.22 8.99 -6.34
CA GLY A 84 3.27 7.89 -6.54
C GLY A 84 2.09 7.98 -5.59
N TRP A 85 2.33 8.27 -4.31
CA TRP A 85 1.24 8.50 -3.35
C TRP A 85 0.37 9.70 -3.74
N LEU A 86 0.95 10.82 -4.18
CA LEU A 86 0.21 11.98 -4.67
C LEU A 86 -0.65 11.65 -5.89
N MET A 87 -0.15 10.84 -6.83
CA MET A 87 -0.92 10.36 -7.98
C MET A 87 -2.13 9.53 -7.53
N GLY A 88 -1.97 8.64 -6.54
CA GLY A 88 -3.07 7.90 -5.94
C GLY A 88 -4.11 8.83 -5.30
N ARG A 89 -3.67 9.83 -4.52
CA ARG A 89 -4.57 10.85 -3.93
C ARG A 89 -5.31 11.66 -4.99
N HIS A 90 -4.64 12.03 -6.07
CA HIS A 90 -5.25 12.72 -7.20
C HIS A 90 -6.30 11.83 -7.89
N ALA A 91 -6.02 10.54 -8.06
CA ALA A 91 -7.00 9.60 -8.61
C ALA A 91 -8.26 9.51 -7.73
N VAL A 92 -8.11 9.42 -6.41
CA VAL A 92 -9.24 9.39 -5.46
C VAL A 92 -10.07 10.68 -5.54
N ARG A 93 -9.43 11.85 -5.62
CA ARG A 93 -10.14 13.15 -5.73
C ARG A 93 -10.95 13.28 -7.02
N ASN A 94 -10.48 12.68 -8.10
CA ASN A 94 -11.13 12.70 -9.42
C ASN A 94 -11.92 11.40 -9.69
N ALA A 95 -12.25 10.64 -8.65
CA ALA A 95 -13.10 9.48 -8.79
C ALA A 95 -14.52 9.93 -9.15
N SER A 96 -15.16 9.18 -10.04
CA SER A 96 -16.56 9.38 -10.43
C SER A 96 -17.32 8.04 -10.32
N PRO A 97 -18.66 8.06 -10.30
CA PRO A 97 -19.46 6.83 -10.29
C PRO A 97 -19.16 5.88 -11.46
N ASP A 98 -18.78 6.41 -12.63
CA ASP A 98 -18.42 5.61 -13.81
C ASP A 98 -16.98 5.09 -13.76
N ARG A 99 -16.14 5.66 -12.87
CA ARG A 99 -14.73 5.31 -12.73
C ARG A 99 -14.29 5.39 -11.27
N PRO A 100 -14.86 4.54 -10.39
CA PRO A 100 -14.55 4.57 -8.98
C PRO A 100 -13.07 4.27 -8.73
N CYS A 101 -12.56 4.71 -7.59
CA CYS A 101 -11.17 4.47 -7.17
C CYS A 101 -11.07 3.45 -6.05
N ILE A 102 -11.95 3.50 -5.06
CA ILE A 102 -11.94 2.63 -3.89
C ILE A 102 -13.38 2.28 -3.58
N GLY A 103 -13.65 1.02 -3.28
CA GLY A 103 -14.94 0.59 -2.76
C GLY A 103 -14.93 -0.91 -2.51
N SER A 104 -15.99 -1.41 -1.92
CA SER A 104 -16.14 -2.83 -1.60
C SER A 104 -17.42 -3.38 -2.20
N MET A 105 -17.42 -4.68 -2.49
CA MET A 105 -18.62 -5.44 -2.86
C MET A 105 -18.81 -6.57 -1.85
N VAL A 106 -20.02 -6.68 -1.32
CA VAL A 106 -20.45 -7.84 -0.53
C VAL A 106 -21.06 -8.81 -1.52
N MET A 107 -20.64 -10.07 -1.45
CA MET A 107 -21.07 -11.10 -2.39
C MET A 107 -21.40 -12.40 -1.66
N VAL A 108 -22.47 -13.06 -2.10
CA VAL A 108 -22.78 -14.45 -1.77
C VAL A 108 -22.57 -15.36 -2.99
N ASP A 109 -22.42 -16.66 -2.75
CA ASP A 109 -22.19 -17.64 -3.82
C ASP A 109 -23.28 -17.54 -4.90
N GLY A 110 -22.85 -17.42 -6.17
CA GLY A 110 -23.71 -17.25 -7.34
C GLY A 110 -24.07 -15.79 -7.68
N GLU A 111 -23.76 -14.82 -6.82
CA GLU A 111 -24.03 -13.41 -7.09
C GLU A 111 -23.10 -12.83 -8.15
N GLU A 112 -23.64 -11.98 -9.03
CA GLU A 112 -22.88 -11.18 -9.99
C GLU A 112 -23.13 -9.70 -9.73
N SER A 113 -22.05 -8.93 -9.66
CA SER A 113 -22.12 -7.49 -9.40
C SER A 113 -21.00 -6.74 -10.10
N ASP A 114 -21.31 -5.50 -10.47
CA ASP A 114 -20.38 -4.46 -10.91
C ASP A 114 -20.34 -3.28 -9.92
N ARG A 115 -21.15 -3.31 -8.85
CA ARG A 115 -21.37 -2.16 -7.96
C ARG A 115 -20.42 -2.17 -6.79
N LEU A 116 -19.94 -0.97 -6.46
CA LEU A 116 -19.09 -0.72 -5.29
C LEU A 116 -19.82 0.12 -4.25
N TRP A 117 -19.55 -0.19 -3.00
CA TRP A 117 -20.13 0.43 -1.82
C TRP A 117 -19.04 0.90 -0.86
N GLU A 118 -19.34 1.92 -0.07
CA GLU A 118 -18.48 2.44 1.01
C GLU A 118 -19.26 2.63 2.31
N GLY A 119 -18.53 2.90 3.38
CA GLY A 119 -19.06 3.12 4.72
C GLY A 119 -19.00 1.86 5.60
N PRO A 120 -19.13 2.01 6.93
CA PRO A 120 -19.04 0.88 7.87
C PRO A 120 -20.07 -0.22 7.61
N MET A 121 -21.24 0.16 7.09
CA MET A 121 -22.33 -0.77 6.73
C MET A 121 -22.42 -1.06 5.23
N LEU A 122 -21.51 -0.52 4.41
CA LEU A 122 -21.54 -0.64 2.94
C LEU A 122 -22.88 -0.21 2.32
N ASP A 123 -23.46 0.87 2.84
CA ASP A 123 -24.77 1.40 2.49
C ASP A 123 -24.70 2.51 1.44
N ARG A 124 -23.52 3.08 1.21
CA ARG A 124 -23.34 4.19 0.27
C ARG A 124 -22.73 3.71 -1.04
N SER A 125 -23.50 3.84 -2.13
CA SER A 125 -23.02 3.50 -3.48
C SER A 125 -21.90 4.45 -3.92
N VAL A 126 -20.76 3.88 -4.34
CA VAL A 126 -19.61 4.62 -4.87
C VAL A 126 -19.68 4.75 -6.40
N GLY A 127 -20.13 3.69 -7.07
CA GLY A 127 -20.09 3.62 -8.52
C GLY A 127 -20.11 2.19 -9.06
N ARG A 128 -19.84 2.07 -10.36
CA ARG A 128 -19.80 0.79 -11.10
C ARG A 128 -18.45 0.55 -11.74
N LEU A 129 -18.08 -0.72 -11.83
CA LEU A 129 -16.90 -1.19 -12.52
C LEU A 129 -17.15 -1.31 -14.03
N PRO A 130 -16.11 -1.15 -14.86
CA PRO A 130 -16.20 -1.35 -16.31
C PRO A 130 -16.14 -2.85 -16.71
N PHE A 131 -16.44 -3.75 -15.77
CA PHE A 131 -16.48 -5.21 -15.88
C PHE A 131 -17.36 -5.74 -14.74
N SER A 132 -17.94 -6.93 -14.90
CA SER A 132 -18.67 -7.61 -13.83
C SER A 132 -17.84 -8.69 -13.16
N VAL A 133 -18.13 -8.92 -11.88
CA VAL A 133 -17.53 -9.98 -11.07
C VAL A 133 -18.66 -10.89 -10.61
N ARG A 134 -18.59 -12.17 -10.97
CA ARG A 134 -19.47 -13.22 -10.45
C ARG A 134 -18.72 -14.06 -9.43
N LEU A 135 -19.26 -14.18 -8.21
CA LEU A 135 -18.71 -15.08 -7.21
C LEU A 135 -19.19 -16.50 -7.51
N GLU A 136 -18.29 -17.36 -7.95
CA GLU A 136 -18.60 -18.78 -8.15
C GLU A 136 -18.75 -19.48 -6.80
N ARG A 137 -17.76 -19.25 -5.92
CA ARG A 137 -17.74 -19.82 -4.58
C ARG A 137 -16.71 -19.15 -3.69
N PHE A 138 -17.08 -18.92 -2.43
CA PHE A 138 -16.15 -18.57 -1.37
C PHE A 138 -15.72 -19.81 -0.56
N PHE A 139 -14.42 -19.93 -0.31
CA PHE A 139 -13.80 -21.03 0.44
C PHE A 139 -13.09 -20.51 1.69
N VAL A 140 -13.36 -21.18 2.81
CA VAL A 140 -12.60 -21.07 4.06
C VAL A 140 -11.95 -22.42 4.33
N GLU A 141 -10.67 -22.54 4.02
CA GLU A 141 -9.91 -23.77 4.27
C GLU A 141 -9.25 -23.67 5.65
N ARG A 142 -9.40 -24.71 6.49
CA ARG A 142 -8.83 -24.78 7.84
C ARG A 142 -7.73 -25.83 7.92
N TYR A 143 -6.80 -25.67 8.85
CA TYR A 143 -5.83 -26.71 9.18
C TYR A 143 -6.52 -27.94 9.79
N ALA A 144 -5.78 -29.05 9.86
CA ALA A 144 -6.24 -30.21 10.62
C ALA A 144 -6.37 -29.84 12.10
N ARG A 145 -7.48 -30.23 12.72
CA ARG A 145 -7.74 -29.97 14.14
C ARG A 145 -6.83 -30.84 15.01
N ASN A 146 -5.91 -30.21 15.73
CA ASN A 146 -5.01 -30.88 16.68
C ASN A 146 -5.77 -31.31 17.96
N SER A 147 -5.11 -32.09 18.83
CA SER A 147 -5.67 -32.53 20.12
C SER A 147 -6.03 -31.35 21.02
N ASP A 148 -5.15 -30.36 21.10
CA ASP A 148 -5.31 -29.21 22.00
C ASP A 148 -6.55 -28.36 21.67
N ASP A 149 -6.89 -28.21 20.39
CA ASP A 149 -8.10 -27.53 19.93
C ASP A 149 -9.36 -28.38 20.11
N ARG A 150 -9.24 -29.72 20.11
CA ARG A 150 -10.36 -30.61 20.44
C ARG A 150 -10.71 -30.52 21.91
N ASP A 151 -9.72 -30.64 22.78
CA ASP A 151 -9.90 -30.67 24.24
C ASP A 151 -10.41 -29.33 24.76
N ALA A 152 -10.03 -28.22 24.11
CA ALA A 152 -10.51 -26.89 24.43
C ALA A 152 -11.79 -26.45 23.70
N GLY A 153 -12.40 -27.33 22.88
CA GLY A 153 -13.63 -27.01 22.13
C GLY A 153 -13.46 -25.92 21.04
N ARG A 154 -12.23 -25.62 20.61
CA ARG A 154 -11.95 -24.59 19.58
C ARG A 154 -12.01 -25.15 18.16
N ASP A 155 -12.41 -24.31 17.22
CA ASP A 155 -12.27 -24.59 15.79
C ASP A 155 -10.80 -24.59 15.37
N ALA A 156 -10.49 -25.39 14.34
CA ALA A 156 -9.15 -25.39 13.76
C ALA A 156 -8.82 -24.02 13.12
N PRO A 157 -7.54 -23.57 13.19
CA PRO A 157 -7.13 -22.30 12.61
C PRO A 157 -7.41 -22.25 11.10
N VAL A 158 -7.76 -21.07 10.60
CA VAL A 158 -7.96 -20.87 9.17
C VAL A 158 -6.61 -20.86 8.46
N ARG A 159 -6.53 -21.66 7.39
CA ARG A 159 -5.39 -21.75 6.48
C ARG A 159 -5.51 -20.76 5.33
N GLU A 160 -6.69 -20.66 4.72
CA GLU A 160 -6.87 -19.88 3.50
C GLU A 160 -8.30 -19.35 3.35
N TYR A 161 -8.39 -18.09 2.91
CA TYR A 161 -9.60 -17.47 2.37
C TYR A 161 -9.43 -17.29 0.87
N ARG A 162 -10.32 -17.90 0.09
CA ARG A 162 -10.26 -17.86 -1.37
C ARG A 162 -11.63 -17.63 -1.96
N SER A 163 -11.72 -16.63 -2.81
CA SER A 163 -12.93 -16.30 -3.58
C SER A 163 -12.67 -16.66 -5.04
N ARG A 164 -13.35 -17.70 -5.54
CA ARG A 164 -13.29 -18.06 -6.96
C ARG A 164 -14.30 -17.19 -7.70
N VAL A 165 -13.81 -16.36 -8.61
CA VAL A 165 -14.64 -15.40 -9.34
C VAL A 165 -14.53 -15.61 -10.85
N THR A 166 -15.63 -15.38 -11.55
CA THR A 166 -15.64 -15.22 -13.00
C THR A 166 -15.71 -13.75 -13.32
N ILE A 167 -14.83 -13.30 -14.21
CA ILE A 167 -14.69 -11.90 -14.60
C ILE A 167 -15.15 -11.76 -16.04
N THR A 168 -16.09 -10.84 -16.26
CA THR A 168 -16.63 -10.54 -17.59
C THR A 168 -16.32 -9.09 -17.93
N GLU A 169 -15.43 -8.90 -18.91
CA GLU A 169 -15.02 -7.58 -19.40
C GLU A 169 -15.37 -7.41 -20.89
N PRO A 170 -15.74 -6.20 -21.34
CA PRO A 170 -16.02 -5.94 -22.75
C PRO A 170 -14.85 -6.33 -23.66
N GLY A 171 -15.12 -7.11 -24.70
CA GLY A 171 -14.13 -7.49 -25.71
C GLY A 171 -13.24 -8.70 -25.35
N ARG A 172 -13.50 -9.38 -24.23
CA ARG A 172 -12.78 -10.60 -23.83
C ARG A 172 -13.77 -11.69 -23.41
N PRO A 173 -13.51 -12.98 -23.71
CA PRO A 173 -14.31 -14.06 -23.15
C PRO A 173 -14.20 -14.07 -21.61
N PRO A 174 -15.28 -14.41 -20.88
CA PRO A 174 -15.24 -14.53 -19.44
C PRO A 174 -14.16 -15.51 -18.99
N TYR A 175 -13.47 -15.19 -17.90
CA TYR A 175 -12.40 -16.02 -17.37
C TYR A 175 -12.47 -16.14 -15.85
N VAL A 176 -11.97 -17.24 -15.34
CA VAL A 176 -11.97 -17.54 -13.90
C VAL A 176 -10.67 -17.05 -13.28
N ALA A 177 -10.77 -16.40 -12.12
CA ALA A 177 -9.66 -16.01 -11.28
C ALA A 177 -9.91 -16.39 -9.82
N ASN A 178 -8.84 -16.55 -9.04
CA ASN A 178 -8.93 -16.77 -7.60
C ASN A 178 -8.41 -15.52 -6.90
N VAL A 179 -9.27 -14.89 -6.09
CA VAL A 179 -8.86 -13.80 -5.19
C VAL A 179 -8.50 -14.40 -3.85
N ARG A 180 -7.27 -14.17 -3.37
CA ARG A 180 -6.78 -14.64 -2.06
C ARG A 180 -6.25 -13.43 -1.28
N VAL A 181 -6.10 -13.57 0.04
CA VAL A 181 -5.68 -12.46 0.94
C VAL A 181 -4.38 -11.80 0.47
N ASN A 182 -3.41 -12.59 0.00
CA ASN A 182 -2.09 -12.08 -0.45
C ASN A 182 -1.90 -12.13 -1.97
N GLU A 183 -2.89 -12.60 -2.72
CA GLU A 183 -2.84 -12.70 -4.19
C GLU A 183 -4.08 -11.99 -4.76
N PRO A 184 -4.01 -10.65 -4.92
CA PRO A 184 -5.10 -9.88 -5.52
C PRO A 184 -5.17 -10.13 -7.03
N VAL A 185 -6.37 -10.01 -7.59
CA VAL A 185 -6.58 -10.10 -9.03
C VAL A 185 -6.55 -8.70 -9.62
N PHE A 186 -5.79 -8.52 -10.71
CA PHE A 186 -5.71 -7.25 -11.42
C PHE A 186 -6.54 -7.27 -12.71
N VAL A 187 -7.49 -6.35 -12.84
CA VAL A 187 -8.41 -6.24 -13.97
C VAL A 187 -8.56 -4.78 -14.37
N ARG A 188 -8.23 -4.43 -15.63
CA ARG A 188 -8.44 -3.08 -16.19
C ARG A 188 -7.97 -1.90 -15.31
N GLY A 189 -6.88 -2.06 -14.56
CA GLY A 189 -6.38 -1.03 -13.65
C GLY A 189 -6.89 -1.11 -12.22
N TYR A 190 -7.71 -2.10 -11.89
CA TYR A 190 -8.27 -2.36 -10.57
C TYR A 190 -7.66 -3.60 -9.95
N HIS A 191 -7.26 -3.51 -8.69
CA HIS A 191 -6.90 -4.65 -7.87
C HIS A 191 -8.11 -5.06 -7.02
N ILE A 192 -8.44 -6.35 -7.04
CA ILE A 192 -9.50 -6.96 -6.25
C ILE A 192 -8.82 -7.76 -5.14
N TYR A 193 -9.10 -7.38 -3.90
CA TYR A 193 -8.54 -7.97 -2.68
C TYR A 193 -9.63 -8.72 -1.92
N GLN A 194 -9.22 -9.82 -1.29
CA GLN A 194 -10.03 -10.47 -0.27
C GLN A 194 -9.91 -9.66 1.03
N MET A 195 -10.97 -8.93 1.40
CA MET A 195 -10.93 -8.02 2.54
C MET A 195 -11.50 -8.65 3.81
N SER A 196 -12.70 -9.23 3.71
CA SER A 196 -13.41 -9.78 4.86
C SER A 196 -14.40 -10.86 4.43
N TRP A 197 -15.05 -11.49 5.40
CA TRP A 197 -16.13 -12.44 5.21
C TRP A 197 -16.97 -12.50 6.49
N GLY A 198 -18.16 -13.07 6.39
CA GLY A 198 -19.01 -13.23 7.55
C GLY A 198 -20.19 -14.15 7.29
N HIS A 199 -21.00 -14.29 8.33
CA HIS A 199 -22.27 -15.00 8.29
C HIS A 199 -23.41 -14.00 8.37
N SER A 200 -24.48 -14.28 7.65
CA SER A 200 -25.74 -13.57 7.73
C SER A 200 -26.89 -14.57 7.55
N THR A 201 -28.12 -14.09 7.48
CA THR A 201 -29.29 -14.89 7.16
C THR A 201 -29.99 -14.34 5.91
N ASP A 202 -30.51 -15.24 5.08
CA ASP A 202 -31.38 -14.84 3.97
C ASP A 202 -32.78 -14.41 4.47
N ARG A 203 -33.64 -13.98 3.56
CA ARG A 203 -35.03 -13.56 3.88
C ARG A 203 -35.87 -14.67 4.50
N LEU A 204 -35.47 -15.93 4.36
CA LEU A 204 -36.14 -17.12 4.88
C LEU A 204 -35.47 -17.62 6.17
N GLY A 205 -34.50 -16.87 6.72
CA GLY A 205 -33.77 -17.21 7.94
C GLY A 205 -32.68 -18.27 7.75
N ARG A 206 -32.33 -18.65 6.50
CA ARG A 206 -31.29 -19.64 6.24
C ARG A 206 -29.91 -19.02 6.35
N PRO A 207 -28.92 -19.71 6.95
CA PRO A 207 -27.58 -19.18 7.10
C PRO A 207 -26.90 -19.01 5.74
N ILE A 208 -26.32 -17.83 5.52
CA ILE A 208 -25.55 -17.50 4.33
C ILE A 208 -24.14 -17.08 4.75
N VAL A 209 -23.15 -17.52 3.96
CA VAL A 209 -21.78 -17.04 4.08
C VAL A 209 -21.57 -16.01 2.98
N TYR A 210 -21.11 -14.82 3.35
CA TYR A 210 -20.76 -13.78 2.40
C TYR A 210 -19.27 -13.45 2.47
N THR A 211 -18.73 -12.94 1.38
CA THR A 211 -17.38 -12.38 1.32
C THR A 211 -17.44 -10.91 0.94
N VAL A 212 -16.47 -10.15 1.43
CA VAL A 212 -16.26 -8.75 1.08
C VAL A 212 -15.00 -8.66 0.24
N LEU A 213 -15.18 -8.30 -1.03
CA LEU A 213 -14.07 -8.00 -1.94
C LEU A 213 -13.85 -6.50 -1.96
N GLN A 214 -12.63 -6.06 -1.66
CA GLN A 214 -12.26 -4.65 -1.78
C GLN A 214 -11.61 -4.41 -3.14
N VAL A 215 -12.07 -3.38 -3.84
CA VAL A 215 -11.59 -3.01 -5.16
C VAL A 215 -10.91 -1.66 -5.11
N ILE A 216 -9.66 -1.62 -5.58
CA ILE A 216 -8.80 -0.42 -5.51
C ILE A 216 -8.17 -0.17 -6.88
N ARG A 217 -8.29 1.06 -7.38
CA ARG A 217 -7.58 1.58 -8.54
C ARG A 217 -6.58 2.63 -8.09
N ASP A 218 -5.29 2.25 -8.11
CA ASP A 218 -4.19 3.15 -7.79
C ASP A 218 -3.20 3.23 -8.96
N PRO A 219 -3.24 4.30 -9.78
CA PRO A 219 -2.27 4.50 -10.85
C PRO A 219 -0.86 4.83 -10.34
N GLY A 220 -0.73 5.32 -9.11
CA GLY A 220 0.53 5.69 -8.48
C GLY A 220 1.32 4.50 -7.95
N LEU A 221 0.67 3.37 -7.73
CA LEU A 221 1.28 2.17 -7.14
C LEU A 221 2.54 1.70 -7.87
N ARG A 222 2.53 1.72 -9.22
CA ARG A 222 3.70 1.34 -10.02
C ARG A 222 4.90 2.26 -9.77
N LEU A 223 4.65 3.57 -9.61
CA LEU A 223 5.70 4.55 -9.32
C LEU A 223 6.24 4.38 -7.89
N VAL A 224 5.38 4.03 -6.93
CA VAL A 224 5.80 3.69 -5.57
C VAL A 224 6.75 2.50 -5.57
N TYR A 225 6.39 1.40 -6.25
CA TYR A 225 7.27 0.23 -6.34
C TYR A 225 8.58 0.52 -7.06
N ALA A 226 8.56 1.33 -8.12
CA ALA A 226 9.79 1.80 -8.76
C ALA A 226 10.67 2.59 -7.76
N GLY A 227 10.06 3.44 -6.93
CA GLY A 227 10.75 4.14 -5.85
C GLY A 227 11.38 3.20 -4.84
N PHE A 228 10.68 2.15 -4.39
CA PHE A 228 11.25 1.13 -3.49
C PHE A 228 12.43 0.38 -4.12
N MET A 229 12.35 0.04 -5.40
CA MET A 229 13.47 -0.59 -6.11
C MET A 229 14.69 0.33 -6.18
N LEU A 230 14.49 1.62 -6.45
CA LEU A 230 15.58 2.62 -6.44
C LEU A 230 16.19 2.80 -5.06
N LEU A 231 15.36 2.87 -4.01
CA LEU A 231 15.83 2.96 -2.62
C LEU A 231 16.67 1.74 -2.25
N PHE A 232 16.18 0.53 -2.55
CA PHE A 232 16.88 -0.70 -2.28
C PHE A 232 18.22 -0.76 -3.03
N ALA A 233 18.23 -0.45 -4.33
CA ALA A 233 19.45 -0.36 -5.11
C ALA A 233 20.44 0.68 -4.56
N GLY A 234 19.94 1.84 -4.11
CA GLY A 234 20.76 2.88 -3.48
C GLY A 234 21.44 2.41 -2.19
N ILE A 235 20.71 1.68 -1.35
CA ILE A 235 21.25 1.07 -0.12
C ILE A 235 22.33 0.03 -0.47
N LEU A 236 22.06 -0.87 -1.42
CA LEU A 236 23.04 -1.88 -1.84
C LEU A 236 24.31 -1.25 -2.40
N PHE A 237 24.16 -0.24 -3.26
CA PHE A 237 25.30 0.46 -3.86
C PHE A 237 26.11 1.24 -2.81
N PHE A 238 25.43 1.87 -1.85
CA PHE A 238 26.09 2.53 -0.73
C PHE A 238 26.88 1.55 0.14
N ALA A 239 26.28 0.41 0.52
CA ALA A 239 26.93 -0.63 1.31
C ALA A 239 28.13 -1.24 0.58
N TRP A 240 27.98 -1.53 -0.72
CA TRP A 240 29.07 -2.00 -1.57
C TRP A 240 30.25 -1.02 -1.59
N ARG A 241 29.98 0.28 -1.68
CA ARG A 241 31.03 1.30 -1.62
C ARG A 241 31.74 1.32 -0.27
N LEU A 242 31.01 1.19 0.84
CA LEU A 242 31.61 1.18 2.18
C LEU A 242 32.60 0.01 2.35
N ILE A 243 32.23 -1.18 1.88
CA ILE A 243 33.08 -2.38 1.96
C ILE A 243 34.35 -2.24 1.10
N ARG A 244 34.28 -1.47 0.01
CA ARG A 244 35.41 -1.23 -0.90
C ARG A 244 36.40 -0.16 -0.41
N ILE A 245 36.09 0.58 0.66
CA ILE A 245 37.03 1.57 1.22
C ILE A 245 38.06 0.81 2.06
N PRO A 246 39.36 0.81 1.68
CA PRO A 246 40.38 0.17 2.50
C PRO A 246 40.47 0.89 3.85
N VAL A 247 40.29 0.13 4.93
CA VAL A 247 40.59 0.60 6.27
C VAL A 247 42.11 0.67 6.37
N THR A 248 42.69 1.86 6.24
CA THR A 248 44.08 2.07 6.65
C THR A 248 44.18 1.81 8.15
N PRO A 249 44.98 0.83 8.62
CA PRO A 249 45.17 0.61 10.03
C PRO A 249 45.74 1.89 10.65
N ALA A 250 45.12 2.36 11.72
CA ALA A 250 45.66 3.46 12.50
C ALA A 250 46.88 2.95 13.28
N GLY A 251 48.06 3.06 12.67
CA GLY A 251 49.29 2.61 13.32
C GLY A 251 50.48 2.61 12.37
N GLU A 252 50.97 3.79 12.01
CA GLU A 252 52.37 4.05 11.69
C GLU A 252 52.59 5.57 11.68
N VAL A 253 52.50 6.18 12.87
CA VAL A 253 53.29 7.39 13.15
C VAL A 253 54.61 6.85 13.68
N SER A 254 55.54 6.59 12.77
CA SER A 254 56.91 6.17 13.07
C SER A 254 57.78 7.39 13.38
N ALA A 255 58.47 7.29 14.52
CA ALA A 255 59.64 8.06 14.99
C ALA A 255 59.43 9.53 15.36
#